data_AF-A0A962XZC7-F1
#
_entry.id   AF-A0A962XZC7-F1
#
_cell.length_a   1.000
_cell.length_b   1.000
_cell.length_c   1.000
_cell.angle_alpha   90.00
_cell.angle_beta   90.00
_cell.angle_gamma   90.00
#
_symmetry.space_group_name_H-M   'P 1'
#
loop_
_entity.id
_entity.type
_entity.pdbx_description
1 polymer ?
#
loop_
_entity_poly.entity_id
_entity_poly.type
_entity_poly.pdbx_seq_one_letter_code
_entity_poly.pdbx_strand_id
1 'polypeptide(L)'
;LFASAGVFHHAGIKIPFFAFFAHDSGIRCEEAPRNMLVAMGLAAALCVGIGVFPEALYAILPYPIAFDPYTTTHVVTQLQLLAWSALAFSVLVRTGIYPPELRSVNLDFDWIYRKFLPVAAVRVWGTLERSWECLNDMLAHQFEILVRTLSRHHGLHGKLAATWPTGSMVLWVTVLLAACLIFYYF
;
A
#
# COMPACT_ATOMS: atom_id res chain seq x y z
N LEU A 1 35.55 5.63 0.39
CA LEU A 1 36.03 6.79 -0.41
C LEU A 1 35.19 6.98 -1.67
N PHE A 2 35.24 6.08 -2.67
CA PHE A 2 34.45 6.24 -3.91
C PHE A 2 32.93 6.27 -3.70
N ALA A 3 32.40 5.40 -2.82
CA ALA A 3 30.98 5.44 -2.44
C ALA A 3 30.59 6.78 -1.79
N SER A 4 31.41 7.29 -0.87
CA SER A 4 31.20 8.58 -0.20
C SER A 4 31.24 9.75 -1.18
N ALA A 5 32.20 9.76 -2.11
CA ALA A 5 32.30 10.75 -3.18
C ALA A 5 31.11 10.70 -4.14
N GLY A 6 30.65 9.49 -4.50
CA GLY A 6 29.46 9.29 -5.33
C GLY A 6 28.18 9.80 -4.67
N VAL A 7 27.98 9.51 -3.38
CA VAL A 7 26.84 10.01 -2.61
C VAL A 7 26.89 11.54 -2.49
N PHE A 8 28.06 12.12 -2.18
CA PHE A 8 28.20 13.57 -2.10
C PHE A 8 27.92 14.25 -3.46
N HIS A 9 28.47 13.73 -4.56
CA HIS A 9 28.19 14.26 -5.89
C HIS A 9 26.71 14.14 -6.27
N HIS A 10 26.09 12.98 -6.03
CA HIS A 10 24.71 12.73 -6.41
C HIS A 10 23.71 13.44 -5.51
N ALA A 11 23.77 13.19 -4.20
CA ALA A 11 22.81 13.75 -3.25
C ALA A 11 23.18 15.16 -2.77
N GLY A 12 24.47 15.45 -2.58
CA GLY A 12 24.94 16.71 -2.03
C GLY A 12 25.04 17.86 -3.03
N ILE A 13 25.46 17.59 -4.27
CA ILE A 13 25.65 18.63 -5.28
C ILE A 13 24.57 18.57 -6.37
N LYS A 14 24.40 17.42 -7.02
CA LYS A 14 23.52 17.28 -8.18
C LYS A 14 22.07 17.61 -7.85
N ILE A 15 21.47 16.97 -6.85
CA ILE A 15 20.05 17.19 -6.51
C ILE A 15 19.77 18.66 -6.17
N PRO A 16 20.49 19.33 -5.25
CA PRO A 16 20.24 20.74 -4.94
C PRO A 16 20.50 21.66 -6.15
N PHE A 17 21.56 21.42 -6.92
CA PHE A 17 21.85 22.23 -8.10
C PHE A 17 20.70 22.16 -9.12
N PHE A 18 20.20 20.96 -9.42
CA PHE A 18 19.09 20.78 -10.36
C PHE A 18 17.74 21.24 -9.79
N ALA A 19 17.54 21.16 -8.48
CA ALA A 19 16.31 21.64 -7.85
C ALA A 19 16.21 23.17 -7.82
N PHE A 20 17.33 23.89 -7.57
CA PHE A 20 17.32 25.34 -7.34
C PHE A 20 17.87 26.18 -8.50
N PHE A 21 18.81 25.65 -9.29
CA PHE A 21 19.58 26.42 -10.28
C PHE A 21 19.45 25.92 -11.72
N ALA A 22 18.72 24.84 -11.97
CA ALA A 22 18.42 24.38 -13.33
C ALA A 22 17.15 25.02 -13.89
N HIS A 23 16.50 24.35 -14.85
CA HIS A 23 15.37 24.89 -15.60
C HIS A 23 14.19 25.20 -14.68
N ASP A 24 13.80 26.48 -14.58
CA ASP A 24 12.59 26.88 -13.86
C ASP A 24 11.36 26.31 -14.58
N SER A 25 10.63 25.42 -13.90
CA SER A 25 9.40 24.81 -14.39
C SER A 25 8.18 25.73 -14.25
N GLY A 26 8.35 26.92 -13.64
CA GLY A 26 7.28 27.89 -13.40
C GLY A 26 6.34 27.51 -12.26
N ILE A 27 6.57 26.37 -11.61
CA ILE A 27 5.77 25.90 -10.47
C ILE A 27 6.08 26.80 -9.28
N ARG A 28 5.03 27.31 -8.64
CA ARG A 28 5.12 28.11 -7.42
C ARG A 28 4.40 27.34 -6.31
N CYS A 29 5.17 26.67 -5.47
CA CYS A 29 4.67 25.94 -4.31
C CYS A 29 4.51 26.88 -3.12
N GLU A 30 3.46 26.67 -2.33
CA GLU A 30 3.36 27.29 -1.00
C GLU A 30 4.45 26.71 -0.08
N GLU A 31 4.92 27.52 0.86
CA GLU A 31 5.89 27.10 1.88
C GLU A 31 5.31 25.98 2.76
N ALA A 32 6.19 25.14 3.32
CA ALA A 32 5.75 24.04 4.17
C ALA A 32 4.97 24.56 5.41
N PRO A 33 3.97 23.80 5.90
CA PRO A 33 3.22 24.20 7.08
C PRO A 33 4.15 24.34 8.29
N ARG A 34 3.82 25.26 9.20
CA ARG A 34 4.69 25.63 10.35
C ARG A 34 5.18 24.43 11.17
N ASN A 35 4.32 23.42 11.37
CA ASN A 35 4.68 22.21 12.12
C ASN A 35 5.81 21.43 11.43
N MET A 36 5.82 21.37 10.10
CA MET A 36 6.87 20.72 9.31
C MET A 36 8.17 21.52 9.38
N LEU A 37 8.11 22.84 9.30
CA LEU A 37 9.29 23.71 9.44
C LEU A 37 9.95 23.57 10.81
N VAL A 38 9.16 23.53 11.89
CA VAL A 38 9.68 23.30 13.24
C VAL A 38 10.36 21.94 13.35
N ALA A 39 9.73 20.88 12.80
CA ALA A 39 10.32 19.55 12.80
C ALA A 39 11.63 19.49 12.00
N MET A 40 11.68 20.11 10.81
CA MET A 40 12.89 20.21 9.99
C MET A 40 13.99 20.99 10.70
N GLY A 41 13.65 22.11 11.35
CA GLY A 41 14.59 22.92 12.13
C GLY A 41 15.17 22.16 13.31
N LEU A 42 14.35 21.42 14.06
CA LEU A 42 14.80 20.59 15.17
C LEU A 42 15.68 19.44 14.69
N ALA A 43 15.30 18.76 13.61
CA ALA A 43 16.11 17.71 13.01
C ALA A 43 17.47 18.24 12.52
N ALA A 44 17.50 19.40 11.87
CA ALA A 44 18.73 20.06 11.46
C ALA A 44 19.62 20.43 12.65
N ALA A 45 19.03 21.00 13.71
CA ALA A 45 19.75 21.33 14.94
C ALA A 45 20.37 20.08 15.60
N LEU A 46 19.64 18.96 15.64
CA LEU A 46 20.15 17.68 16.14
C LEU A 46 21.28 17.13 15.26
N CYS A 47 21.12 17.16 13.93
CA CYS A 47 22.16 16.71 12.99
C CYS A 47 23.47 17.52 13.17
N VAL A 48 23.37 18.85 13.30
CA VAL A 48 24.55 19.70 13.55
C VAL A 48 25.11 19.45 14.95
N GLY A 49 24.25 19.37 15.98
CA GLY A 49 24.68 19.17 17.36
C GLY A 49 25.43 17.85 17.56
N ILE A 50 24.89 16.75 17.05
CA ILE A 50 25.52 15.42 17.12
C ILE A 50 26.79 15.39 16.27
N GLY A 51 26.78 16.05 15.10
CA GLY A 51 27.96 16.14 14.24
C GLY A 51 29.12 16.83 14.93
N VAL A 52 28.88 18.01 15.51
CA VAL A 52 29.91 18.84 16.17
C VAL A 52 30.35 18.26 17.52
N PHE A 53 29.42 17.66 18.27
CA PHE A 53 29.71 17.08 19.58
C PHE A 53 29.36 15.58 19.63
N PRO A 54 30.21 14.71 19.02
CA PRO A 54 29.94 13.28 18.91
C PRO A 54 30.00 12.56 20.26
N GLU A 55 30.70 13.11 21.25
CA GLU A 55 30.84 12.53 22.60
C GLU A 55 29.49 12.36 23.30
N ALA A 56 28.54 13.29 23.08
CA ALA A 56 27.18 13.13 23.62
C ALA A 56 26.49 11.86 23.09
N LEU A 57 26.74 11.48 21.84
CA LEU A 57 26.23 10.25 21.27
C LEU A 57 26.99 9.03 21.80
N TYR A 58 28.32 9.13 21.91
CA TYR A 58 29.16 8.03 22.39
C TYR A 58 28.86 7.65 23.84
N ALA A 59 28.50 8.61 24.69
CA ALA A 59 28.10 8.36 26.07
C ALA A 59 26.82 7.52 26.22
N ILE A 60 25.95 7.49 25.21
CA ILE A 60 24.69 6.74 25.23
C ILE A 60 24.88 5.31 24.71
N LEU A 61 25.98 5.05 24.01
CA LEU A 61 26.19 3.78 23.35
C LEU A 61 26.55 2.68 24.37
N PRO A 62 25.97 1.48 24.25
CA PRO A 62 26.14 0.40 25.21
C PRO A 62 27.55 -0.23 25.18
N TYR A 63 28.33 0.03 24.13
CA TYR A 63 29.66 -0.53 23.92
C TYR A 63 30.68 0.61 23.73
N PRO A 64 31.93 0.44 24.22
CA PRO A 64 32.97 1.44 24.07
C PRO A 64 33.39 1.58 22.60
N ILE A 65 33.58 2.83 22.15
CA ILE A 65 33.98 3.17 20.79
C ILE A 65 35.30 3.93 20.85
N ALA A 66 36.30 3.45 20.09
CA ALA A 66 37.59 4.08 19.93
C ALA A 66 37.70 4.69 18.52
N PHE A 67 36.81 5.62 18.19
CA PHE A 67 36.80 6.32 16.91
C PHE A 67 36.81 7.84 17.14
N ASP A 68 37.82 8.52 16.62
CA ASP A 68 37.92 9.97 16.66
C ASP A 68 37.60 10.54 15.26
N PRO A 69 36.42 11.15 15.06
CA PRO A 69 36.01 11.68 13.77
C PRO A 69 36.81 12.91 13.33
N TYR A 70 37.43 13.64 14.27
CA TYR A 70 38.05 14.94 14.02
C TYR A 70 39.58 14.92 13.97
N THR A 71 40.16 13.75 13.67
CA THR A 71 41.60 13.69 13.37
C THR A 71 41.94 14.48 12.11
N THR A 72 43.17 15.02 12.07
CA THR A 72 43.68 15.79 10.94
C THR A 72 43.55 15.02 9.61
N THR A 73 43.86 13.72 9.62
CA THR A 73 43.73 12.87 8.43
C THR A 73 42.29 12.75 7.96
N HIS A 74 41.32 12.51 8.85
CA HIS A 74 39.91 12.42 8.47
C HIS A 74 39.40 13.73 7.89
N VAL A 75 39.69 14.86 8.54
CA VAL A 75 39.23 16.17 8.07
C VAL A 75 39.83 16.53 6.71
N VAL A 76 41.14 16.37 6.54
CA VAL A 76 41.83 16.72 5.29
C VAL A 76 41.34 15.85 4.13
N THR A 77 41.20 14.54 4.34
CA THR A 77 40.72 13.64 3.29
C THR A 77 39.28 13.95 2.89
N GLN A 78 38.39 14.29 3.83
CA GLN A 78 37.03 14.69 3.48
C GLN A 78 37.00 16.03 2.75
N LEU A 79 37.76 17.04 3.19
CA LEU A 79 37.86 18.32 2.48
C LEU A 79 38.37 18.15 1.05
N GLN A 80 39.37 17.29 0.83
CA GLN A 80 39.87 16.98 -0.51
C GLN A 80 38.79 16.34 -1.38
N LEU A 81 38.03 15.36 -0.85
CA LEU A 81 36.92 14.73 -1.58
C LEU A 81 35.84 15.74 -1.94
N LEU A 82 35.44 16.60 -1.00
CA LEU A 82 34.45 17.66 -1.20
C LEU A 82 34.91 18.64 -2.29
N ALA A 83 36.16 19.11 -2.20
CA ALA A 83 36.75 20.06 -3.14
C ALA A 83 36.83 19.47 -4.56
N TRP A 84 37.36 18.26 -4.71
CA TRP A 84 37.50 17.63 -6.03
C TRP A 84 36.17 17.20 -6.64
N SER A 85 35.20 16.78 -5.83
CA SER A 85 33.85 16.47 -6.31
C SER A 85 33.11 17.72 -6.79
N ALA A 86 33.19 18.83 -6.05
CA ALA A 86 32.63 20.11 -6.45
C ALA A 86 33.31 20.68 -7.71
N LEU A 87 34.64 20.57 -7.79
CA LEU A 87 35.40 20.97 -8.98
C LEU A 87 35.00 20.15 -10.21
N ALA A 88 34.93 18.82 -10.09
CA ALA A 88 34.54 17.95 -11.21
C ALA A 88 33.12 18.30 -11.71
N PHE A 89 32.16 18.46 -10.80
CA PHE A 89 30.79 18.84 -11.16
C PHE A 89 30.74 20.21 -11.84
N SER A 90 31.36 21.24 -11.23
CA SER A 90 31.35 22.60 -11.78
C SER A 90 32.01 22.69 -13.16
N VAL A 91 33.10 21.95 -13.40
CA VAL A 91 33.74 21.86 -14.71
C VAL A 91 32.80 21.19 -15.73
N LEU A 92 32.17 20.07 -15.39
CA LEU A 92 31.23 19.37 -16.29
C LEU A 92 30.03 20.25 -16.67
N VAL A 93 29.47 20.98 -15.70
CA VAL A 93 28.35 21.91 -15.94
C VAL A 93 28.80 23.09 -16.80
N ARG A 94 29.94 23.71 -16.47
CA ARG A 94 30.46 24.88 -17.20
C ARG A 94 30.91 24.56 -18.62
N THR A 95 31.38 23.34 -18.87
CA THR A 95 31.78 22.87 -20.21
C THR A 95 30.60 22.37 -21.06
N GLY A 96 29.40 22.21 -20.48
CA GLY A 96 28.23 21.71 -21.19
C GLY A 96 28.30 20.22 -21.56
N ILE A 97 29.28 19.49 -21.03
CA ILE A 97 29.44 18.04 -21.26
C ILE A 97 28.52 17.23 -20.32
N TYR A 98 27.96 17.88 -19.30
CA TYR A 98 27.09 17.21 -18.34
C TYR A 98 25.86 16.60 -19.05
N PRO A 99 25.58 15.30 -18.86
CA PRO A 99 24.50 14.62 -19.57
C PRO A 99 23.15 15.26 -19.25
N PRO A 100 22.29 15.46 -20.27
CA PRO A 100 20.99 16.08 -20.08
C PRO A 100 20.07 15.22 -19.21
N GLU A 101 19.13 15.87 -18.54
CA GLU A 101 18.13 15.21 -17.70
C GLU A 101 17.21 14.32 -18.56
N LEU A 102 17.29 13.01 -18.35
CA LEU A 102 16.36 12.06 -18.96
C LEU A 102 15.04 12.11 -18.18
N ARG A 103 13.94 12.41 -18.89
CA ARG A 103 12.59 12.32 -18.31
C ARG A 103 12.30 10.85 -18.02
N SER A 104 12.34 10.48 -16.75
CA SER A 104 11.99 9.15 -16.26
C SER A 104 10.79 9.25 -15.34
N VAL A 105 9.83 8.34 -15.50
CA VAL A 105 8.70 8.19 -14.57
C VAL A 105 9.07 7.08 -13.61
N ASN A 106 9.41 7.44 -12.37
CA ASN A 106 9.60 6.45 -11.32
C ASN A 106 8.23 6.08 -10.73
N LEU A 107 7.81 4.82 -10.89
CA LEU A 107 6.60 4.32 -10.27
C LEU A 107 6.96 3.81 -8.87
N ASP A 108 6.71 4.63 -7.86
CA ASP A 108 6.91 4.21 -6.48
C ASP A 108 5.81 3.23 -6.02
N PHE A 109 6.08 2.52 -4.92
CA PHE A 109 5.12 1.64 -4.24
C PHE A 109 3.77 2.32 -3.94
N ASP A 110 3.76 3.65 -3.84
CA ASP A 110 2.56 4.46 -3.65
C ASP A 110 1.49 4.20 -4.72
N TRP A 111 1.90 3.92 -5.96
CA TRP A 111 0.99 3.60 -7.06
C TRP A 111 0.16 2.33 -6.79
N ILE A 112 0.75 1.33 -6.12
CA ILE A 112 0.10 0.05 -5.85
C ILE A 112 -1.13 0.30 -4.98
N TYR A 113 -0.97 1.02 -3.87
CA TYR A 113 -2.09 1.24 -2.95
C TYR A 113 -3.02 2.36 -3.42
N ARG A 114 -2.51 3.43 -4.07
CA ARG A 114 -3.36 4.56 -4.51
C ARG A 114 -4.17 4.27 -5.76
N LYS A 115 -3.66 3.45 -6.67
CA LYS A 115 -4.26 3.29 -8.00
C LYS A 115 -4.62 1.86 -8.31
N PHE A 116 -3.70 0.92 -8.14
CA PHE A 116 -3.95 -0.47 -8.51
C PHE A 116 -5.00 -1.12 -7.59
N LEU A 117 -4.81 -1.00 -6.28
CA LEU A 117 -5.66 -1.64 -5.28
C LEU A 117 -7.14 -1.19 -5.33
N PRO A 118 -7.48 0.12 -5.38
CA PRO A 118 -8.87 0.54 -5.49
C PRO A 118 -9.51 0.12 -6.82
N VAL A 119 -8.77 0.18 -7.94
CA VAL A 119 -9.30 -0.27 -9.23
C VAL A 119 -9.56 -1.77 -9.24
N ALA A 120 -8.66 -2.56 -8.65
CA ALA A 120 -8.85 -3.99 -8.49
C ALA A 120 -10.04 -4.29 -7.57
N ALA A 121 -10.15 -3.61 -6.42
CA ALA A 121 -11.25 -3.79 -5.47
C ALA A 121 -12.61 -3.50 -6.10
N VAL A 122 -12.76 -2.37 -6.80
CA VAL A 122 -14.03 -2.02 -7.49
C VAL A 122 -14.39 -3.03 -8.57
N ARG A 123 -13.41 -3.53 -9.34
CA ARG A 123 -13.66 -4.56 -10.35
C ARG A 123 -14.11 -5.88 -9.73
N VAL A 124 -13.42 -6.33 -8.69
CA VAL A 124 -13.76 -7.58 -7.98
C VAL A 124 -15.15 -7.47 -7.35
N TRP A 125 -15.44 -6.35 -6.69
CA TRP A 125 -16.74 -6.10 -6.08
C TRP A 125 -17.87 -6.10 -7.12
N GLY A 126 -17.69 -5.36 -8.23
CA GLY A 126 -18.68 -5.33 -9.30
C GLY A 126 -18.89 -6.68 -10.00
N THR A 127 -17.86 -7.52 -10.10
CA THR A 127 -18.05 -8.90 -10.60
C THR A 127 -18.80 -9.77 -9.60
N LEU A 128 -18.53 -9.61 -8.31
CA LEU A 128 -19.15 -10.38 -7.25
C LEU A 128 -20.65 -10.05 -7.13
N GLU A 129 -21.00 -8.76 -7.15
CA GLU A 129 -22.40 -8.30 -7.14
C GLU A 129 -23.18 -8.85 -8.34
N ARG A 130 -22.63 -8.75 -9.56
CA ARG A 130 -23.27 -9.29 -10.77
C ARG A 130 -23.46 -10.81 -10.70
N SER A 131 -22.45 -11.53 -10.18
CA SER A 131 -22.57 -12.97 -9.97
C SER A 131 -23.65 -13.31 -8.94
N TRP A 132 -23.74 -12.53 -7.86
CA TRP A 132 -24.73 -12.71 -6.80
C TRP A 132 -26.16 -12.41 -7.29
N GLU A 133 -26.35 -11.33 -8.03
CA GLU A 133 -27.62 -10.96 -8.66
C GLU A 133 -28.09 -12.05 -9.63
N CYS A 134 -27.20 -12.51 -10.52
CA CYS A 134 -27.51 -13.60 -11.45
C CYS A 134 -27.90 -14.90 -10.72
N LEU A 135 -27.22 -15.22 -9.62
CA LEU A 135 -27.49 -16.42 -8.83
C LEU A 135 -28.83 -16.31 -8.09
N ASN A 136 -29.15 -15.14 -7.54
CA ASN A 136 -30.44 -14.87 -6.91
C ASN A 136 -31.59 -14.90 -7.92
N ASP A 137 -31.43 -14.29 -9.10
CA ASP A 137 -32.44 -14.31 -10.15
C ASP A 137 -32.68 -15.73 -10.68
N MET A 138 -31.61 -16.52 -10.83
CA MET A 138 -31.72 -17.90 -11.26
C MET A 138 -32.41 -18.76 -10.19
N LEU A 139 -32.09 -18.56 -8.90
CA LEU A 139 -32.78 -19.21 -7.79
C LEU A 139 -34.26 -18.80 -7.72
N ALA A 140 -34.56 -17.51 -7.83
CA ALA A 140 -35.92 -16.99 -7.80
C ALA A 140 -36.77 -17.55 -8.96
N HIS A 141 -36.23 -17.59 -10.17
CA HIS A 141 -36.91 -18.19 -11.31
C HIS A 141 -37.16 -19.69 -11.12
N GLN A 142 -36.18 -20.44 -10.59
CA GLN A 142 -36.38 -21.86 -10.31
C GLN A 142 -37.41 -22.08 -9.20
N PHE A 143 -37.41 -21.22 -8.18
CA PHE A 143 -38.40 -21.26 -7.11
C PHE A 143 -39.81 -20.96 -7.65
N GLU A 144 -39.95 -19.97 -8.52
CA GLU A 144 -41.23 -19.66 -9.17
C GLU A 144 -41.71 -20.81 -10.05
N ILE A 145 -40.84 -21.44 -10.84
CA ILE A 145 -41.20 -22.60 -11.66
C ILE A 145 -41.62 -23.77 -10.78
N LEU A 146 -40.88 -24.02 -9.69
CA LEU A 146 -41.20 -25.06 -8.72
C LEU A 146 -42.56 -24.80 -8.07
N VAL A 147 -42.81 -23.57 -7.60
CA VAL A 147 -44.09 -23.15 -7.00
C VAL A 147 -45.22 -23.23 -8.00
N ARG A 148 -45.02 -22.83 -9.27
CA ARG A 148 -46.04 -22.94 -10.33
C ARG A 148 -46.32 -24.40 -10.71
N THR A 149 -45.31 -25.27 -10.67
CA THR A 149 -45.48 -26.70 -10.96
C THR A 149 -46.16 -27.42 -9.80
N LEU A 150 -45.76 -27.08 -8.57
CA LEU A 150 -46.39 -27.54 -7.34
C LEU A 150 -47.81 -27.04 -7.23
N SER A 151 -48.12 -25.79 -7.58
CA SER A 151 -49.47 -25.23 -7.55
C SER A 151 -50.34 -25.74 -8.70
N ARG A 152 -49.76 -26.11 -9.85
CA ARG A 152 -50.46 -26.89 -10.87
C ARG A 152 -50.84 -28.29 -10.38
N HIS A 153 -49.98 -28.92 -9.57
CA HIS A 153 -50.26 -30.21 -8.94
C HIS A 153 -51.14 -30.11 -7.66
N HIS A 154 -51.12 -28.97 -6.96
CA HIS A 154 -51.91 -28.65 -5.76
C HIS A 154 -53.14 -27.79 -6.06
N GLY A 155 -53.43 -27.51 -7.33
CA GLY A 155 -54.70 -26.93 -7.76
C GLY A 155 -55.83 -27.87 -7.35
N LEU A 156 -57.03 -27.29 -7.13
CA LEU A 156 -58.25 -27.80 -6.46
C LEU A 156 -58.77 -29.22 -6.83
N HIS A 157 -58.04 -30.03 -7.59
CA HIS A 157 -58.32 -31.45 -7.90
C HIS A 157 -57.10 -32.39 -7.68
N GLY A 158 -56.05 -31.97 -6.96
CA GLY A 158 -54.89 -32.82 -6.66
C GLY A 158 -55.18 -33.88 -5.58
N LYS A 159 -54.62 -35.10 -5.73
CA LYS A 159 -54.85 -36.29 -4.88
C LYS A 159 -54.64 -36.12 -3.35
N LEU A 160 -54.16 -34.96 -2.90
CA LEU A 160 -54.07 -34.59 -1.47
C LEU A 160 -55.33 -33.91 -0.91
N ALA A 161 -56.22 -33.41 -1.78
CA ALA A 161 -57.52 -32.84 -1.40
C ALA A 161 -58.64 -33.90 -1.31
N ALA A 162 -58.41 -35.11 -1.81
CA ALA A 162 -59.27 -36.25 -1.50
C ALA A 162 -59.09 -36.56 0.00
N THR A 163 -60.16 -36.57 0.80
CA THR A 163 -60.08 -36.83 2.25
C THR A 163 -59.34 -38.15 2.52
N TRP A 164 -58.07 -38.06 2.91
CA TRP A 164 -57.25 -39.23 3.22
C TRP A 164 -57.85 -39.92 4.46
N PRO A 165 -58.01 -41.25 4.46
CA PRO A 165 -58.48 -41.98 5.63
C PRO A 165 -57.53 -41.72 6.79
N THR A 166 -58.07 -41.37 7.96
CA THR A 166 -57.35 -40.93 9.17
C THR A 166 -56.20 -41.86 9.58
N GLY A 167 -56.29 -43.16 9.26
CA GLY A 167 -55.21 -44.12 9.50
C GLY A 167 -53.91 -43.84 8.72
N SER A 168 -53.98 -43.26 7.52
CA SER A 168 -52.78 -42.94 6.74
C SER A 168 -52.04 -41.70 7.27
N MET A 169 -52.77 -40.72 7.82
CA MET A 169 -52.15 -39.56 8.48
C MET A 169 -51.34 -39.98 9.71
N VAL A 170 -51.88 -40.86 10.55
CA VAL A 170 -51.19 -41.32 11.76
C VAL A 170 -49.89 -42.06 11.39
N LEU A 171 -49.93 -42.90 10.34
CA LEU A 171 -48.76 -43.64 9.88
C LEU A 171 -47.62 -42.70 9.44
N TRP A 172 -47.94 -41.67 8.64
CA TRP A 172 -46.94 -40.68 8.21
C TRP A 172 -46.41 -39.83 9.36
N VAL A 173 -47.26 -39.44 10.32
CA VAL A 173 -46.82 -38.72 11.53
C VAL A 173 -45.88 -39.61 12.35
N THR A 174 -46.18 -40.89 12.54
CA THR A 174 -45.29 -41.81 13.26
C THR A 174 -43.95 -42.02 12.56
N VAL A 175 -43.93 -42.12 11.22
CA VAL A 175 -42.70 -42.25 10.43
C VAL A 175 -41.84 -40.99 10.52
N LEU A 176 -42.46 -39.81 10.41
CA LEU A 176 -41.76 -38.53 10.49
C LEU A 176 -41.21 -38.29 11.90
N LEU A 177 -41.98 -38.65 12.92
CA LEU A 177 -41.55 -38.57 14.32
C LEU A 177 -40.41 -39.55 14.63
N ALA A 178 -40.45 -40.78 14.09
CA ALA A 178 -39.36 -41.75 14.19
C ALA A 178 -38.09 -41.26 13.48
N ALA A 179 -38.22 -40.69 12.27
CA ALA A 179 -37.09 -40.12 11.54
C ALA A 179 -36.47 -38.92 12.27
N CYS A 180 -37.29 -38.02 12.82
CA CYS A 180 -36.83 -36.91 13.67
C CYS A 180 -36.10 -37.42 14.91
N LEU A 181 -36.61 -38.45 15.57
CA LEU A 181 -35.96 -39.05 16.74
C LEU A 181 -34.61 -39.66 16.39
N ILE A 182 -34.51 -40.37 15.27
CA ILE A 182 -33.24 -40.95 14.80
C ILE A 182 -32.24 -39.84 14.50
N PHE A 183 -32.64 -38.79 13.78
CA PHE A 183 -31.77 -37.67 13.43
C PHE A 183 -31.39 -36.78 14.63
N TYR A 184 -32.14 -36.85 15.72
CA TYR A 184 -31.85 -36.10 16.95
C TYR A 184 -30.92 -36.87 17.90
N TYR A 185 -31.02 -38.20 17.93
CA TYR A 185 -30.22 -39.06 18.80
C TYR A 185 -28.96 -39.67 18.15
N PHE A 186 -28.87 -39.65 16.82
CA PHE A 186 -27.66 -39.95 16.03
C PHE A 186 -27.22 -38.71 15.26
#